data_AF-A0A0K2ZFC7-F1
#
_entry.id   AF-A0A0K2ZFC7-F1
#
_cell.length_a   1.000
_cell.length_b   1.000
_cell.length_c   1.000
_cell.angle_alpha   90.00
_cell.angle_beta   90.00
_cell.angle_gamma   90.00
#
_symmetry.space_group_name_H-M   'P 1'
#
loop_
_entity.id
_entity.type
_entity.pdbx_description
1 polymer ?
#
loop_
_entity_poly.entity_id
_entity_poly.type
_entity_poly.pdbx_seq_one_letter_code
_entity_poly.pdbx_strand_id
1 'polypeptide(L)'
;MYLYPRELNAQLAQLPRAAGTLVHSTLAVGLRNDRVTNLIAFADPNVPLPFDLLGQPAGTHVDRLLQAIGGRPQSNDSRDYVQFAAMPLGVDVDPDTSAIVGLNIAASKADLDSFGLPGLQLRKDANSGLVNGIR
;
A
#
# COMPACT_ATOMS: atom_id res chain seq x y z
N MET A 1 4.82 -0.42 12.90
CA MET A 1 5.13 0.79 13.68
C MET A 1 4.90 1.97 12.76
N TYR A 2 3.98 2.87 13.13
CA TYR A 2 3.69 4.07 12.35
C TYR A 2 4.37 5.25 13.03
N LEU A 3 5.23 5.98 12.31
CA LEU A 3 5.79 7.25 12.78
C LEU A 3 5.31 8.32 11.81
N TYR A 4 4.28 9.06 12.21
CA TYR A 4 3.85 10.27 11.51
C TYR A 4 4.24 11.50 12.33
N PRO A 5 4.55 12.64 11.68
CA PRO A 5 4.71 13.91 12.37
C PRO A 5 3.48 14.20 13.24
N ARG A 6 3.71 14.67 14.46
CA ARG A 6 2.63 15.20 15.29
C ARG A 6 1.91 16.31 14.49
N GLU A 7 0.58 16.33 14.53
CA GLU A 7 -0.28 17.27 13.78
C GLU A 7 -0.36 17.09 12.25
N LEU A 8 0.09 15.97 11.67
CA LEU A 8 0.01 15.75 10.21
C LEU A 8 -1.38 16.03 9.61
N ASN A 9 -2.46 15.58 10.25
CA ASN A 9 -3.82 15.86 9.79
C ASN A 9 -4.16 17.36 9.83
N ALA A 10 -3.77 18.08 10.88
CA ALA A 10 -4.01 19.52 10.98
C ALA A 10 -3.18 20.30 9.94
N GLN A 11 -1.95 19.87 9.67
CA GLN A 11 -1.10 20.45 8.63
C GLN A 11 -1.71 20.25 7.23
N LEU A 12 -2.17 19.03 6.93
CA LEU A 12 -2.82 18.72 5.65
C LEU A 12 -4.18 19.43 5.50
N ALA A 13 -4.93 19.61 6.60
CA ALA A 13 -6.17 20.38 6.60
C ALA A 13 -5.96 21.87 6.28
N GLN A 14 -4.80 22.43 6.64
CA GLN A 14 -4.44 23.81 6.33
C GLN A 14 -3.80 23.96 4.95
N LEU A 15 -2.95 23.00 4.57
CA LEU A 15 -2.21 23.00 3.32
C LEU A 15 -2.21 21.58 2.71
N PRO A 16 -3.25 21.24 1.92
CA PRO A 16 -3.29 19.98 1.19
C PRO A 16 -2.08 19.85 0.26
N ARG A 17 -1.61 18.63 0.06
CA ARG A 17 -0.39 18.34 -0.71
C ARG A 17 -0.70 17.40 -1.86
N ALA A 18 0.03 17.51 -2.96
CA ALA A 18 -0.07 16.52 -4.02
C ALA A 18 0.36 15.14 -3.49
N ALA A 19 -0.36 14.08 -3.86
CA ALA A 19 -0.12 12.74 -3.35
C ALA A 19 1.35 12.30 -3.46
N GLY A 20 1.99 12.54 -4.60
CA GLY A 20 3.41 12.19 -4.84
C GLY A 20 4.44 13.08 -4.13
N THR A 21 4.03 14.02 -3.28
CA THR A 21 4.93 14.84 -2.45
C THR A 21 4.93 14.44 -0.99
N LEU A 22 4.07 13.50 -0.60
CA LEU A 22 4.03 12.94 0.74
C LEU A 22 4.97 11.74 0.81
N VAL A 23 6.21 12.00 1.23
CA VAL A 23 7.17 10.94 1.49
C VAL A 23 6.81 10.27 2.80
N HIS A 24 6.13 9.13 2.69
CA HIS A 24 5.77 8.28 3.82
C HIS A 24 6.12 6.83 3.53
N SER A 25 6.34 6.07 4.59
CA SER A 25 6.40 4.62 4.52
C SER A 25 5.67 4.04 5.70
N THR A 26 4.92 2.99 5.45
CA THR A 26 4.22 2.24 6.48
C THR A 26 4.79 0.85 6.51
N LEU A 27 5.20 0.38 7.68
CA LEU A 27 5.50 -1.02 7.92
C LEU A 27 4.65 -1.52 9.07
N ALA A 28 3.81 -2.52 8.80
CA ALA A 28 3.07 -3.25 9.80
C ALA A 28 3.42 -4.72 9.74
N VAL A 29 3.52 -5.33 10.92
CA VAL A 29 3.94 -6.72 11.10
C VAL A 29 2.92 -7.39 12.00
N GLY A 30 2.27 -8.44 11.49
CA GLY A 30 1.39 -9.30 12.27
C GLY A 30 2.21 -10.43 12.89
N LEU A 31 2.00 -10.67 14.19
CA LEU A 31 2.66 -11.72 14.94
C LEU A 31 1.62 -12.73 15.43
N ARG A 32 1.92 -14.02 15.33
CA ARG A 32 1.15 -15.10 15.96
C ARG A 32 2.11 -16.14 16.52
N ASN A 33 1.94 -16.50 17.79
CA ASN A 33 2.78 -17.48 18.49
C ASN A 33 4.29 -17.18 18.28
N ASP A 34 4.69 -15.92 18.52
CA ASP A 34 6.05 -15.42 18.37
C ASP A 34 6.66 -15.50 16.96
N ARG A 35 5.83 -15.67 15.93
CA ARG A 35 6.24 -15.69 14.52
C ARG A 35 5.58 -14.56 13.75
N VAL A 36 6.32 -13.99 12.79
CA VAL A 36 5.75 -13.07 11.80
C VAL A 36 4.83 -13.87 10.88
N THR A 37 3.55 -13.51 10.84
CA THR A 37 2.55 -14.13 9.95
C THR A 37 2.11 -13.19 8.84
N ASN A 38 2.30 -11.89 9.02
CA ASN A 38 1.84 -10.89 8.06
C ASN A 38 2.81 -9.72 8.02
N LEU A 39 2.92 -9.12 6.85
CA LEU A 39 3.64 -7.90 6.62
C LEU A 39 2.88 -7.04 5.62
N ILE A 40 2.73 -5.77 5.95
CA ILE A 40 2.22 -4.76 5.03
C ILE A 40 3.26 -3.65 4.94
N ALA A 41 3.68 -3.34 3.72
CA ALA A 41 4.62 -2.27 3.43
C ALA A 41 4.01 -1.31 2.40
N PHE A 42 3.85 -0.04 2.77
CA PHE A 42 3.64 1.05 1.81
C PHE A 42 4.93 1.84 1.69
N ALA A 43 5.30 2.22 0.48
CA ALA A 43 6.46 3.05 0.24
C ALA A 43 6.11 4.18 -0.74
N ASP A 44 6.64 5.36 -0.47
CA ASP A 44 6.81 6.38 -1.50
C ASP A 44 7.57 5.76 -2.69
N PRO A 45 7.22 6.06 -3.95
CA PRO A 45 7.92 5.53 -5.13
C PRO A 45 9.45 5.74 -5.13
N ASN A 46 9.94 6.75 -4.42
CA ASN A 46 11.37 7.06 -4.30
C ASN A 46 12.06 6.31 -3.14
N VAL A 47 11.31 5.56 -2.34
CA VAL A 47 11.82 4.74 -1.24
C VAL A 47 11.75 3.27 -1.65
N PRO A 48 12.87 2.52 -1.56
CA PRO A 48 12.84 1.09 -1.85
C PRO A 48 11.85 0.36 -0.93
N LEU A 49 11.06 -0.54 -1.51
CA LEU A 49 10.30 -1.49 -0.71
C LEU A 49 11.27 -2.35 0.12
N PRO A 50 10.89 -2.77 1.34
CA PRO A 50 11.72 -3.62 2.18
C PRO A 50 11.95 -5.04 1.61
N PHE A 51 11.25 -5.40 0.53
CA PHE A 51 11.34 -6.70 -0.14
C PHE A 51 11.40 -6.52 -1.67
N ASP A 52 12.15 -7.40 -2.34
CA ASP A 52 12.24 -7.42 -3.79
C ASP A 52 10.98 -8.06 -4.41
N LEU A 53 10.27 -7.29 -5.25
CA LEU A 53 9.09 -7.75 -5.99
C LEU A 53 9.47 -8.18 -7.40
N LEU A 54 10.34 -9.19 -7.52
CA LEU A 54 10.84 -9.66 -8.82
C LEU A 54 11.47 -8.51 -9.64
N GLY A 55 12.21 -7.63 -8.97
CA GLY A 55 12.83 -6.44 -9.55
C GLY A 55 11.87 -5.31 -9.89
N GLN A 56 10.62 -5.31 -9.40
CA GLN A 56 9.64 -4.24 -9.63
C GLN A 56 9.55 -3.30 -8.40
N PRO A 57 10.27 -2.16 -8.37
CA PRO A 57 10.18 -1.22 -7.25
C PRO A 57 8.81 -0.52 -7.20
N ALA A 58 8.51 0.11 -6.05
CA ALA A 58 7.39 1.04 -5.94
C ALA A 58 7.47 2.12 -7.04
N GLY A 59 6.31 2.59 -7.50
CA GLY A 59 6.18 3.47 -8.66
C GLY A 59 6.13 2.75 -10.01
N THR A 60 6.51 1.48 -10.08
CA THR A 60 6.38 0.70 -11.32
C THR A 60 4.91 0.41 -11.62
N HIS A 61 4.52 0.45 -12.89
CA HIS A 61 3.17 0.08 -13.31
C HIS A 61 2.88 -1.40 -12.98
N VAL A 62 1.74 -1.67 -12.35
CA VAL A 62 1.37 -2.99 -11.80
C VAL A 62 1.39 -4.09 -12.86
N ASP A 63 1.03 -3.79 -14.12
CA ASP A 63 1.06 -4.76 -15.23
C ASP A 63 2.40 -5.48 -15.40
N ARG A 64 3.54 -4.84 -15.11
CA ARG A 64 4.84 -5.52 -15.17
C ARG A 64 4.95 -6.64 -14.15
N LEU A 65 4.46 -6.38 -12.94
CA LEU A 65 4.39 -7.39 -11.87
C LEU A 65 3.38 -8.48 -12.23
N LEU A 66 2.21 -8.11 -12.74
CA LEU A 66 1.17 -9.07 -13.14
C LEU A 66 1.65 -9.98 -14.28
N GLN A 67 2.40 -9.45 -15.24
CA GLN A 67 3.01 -10.22 -16.32
C GLN A 67 4.07 -11.18 -15.80
N ALA A 68 4.89 -10.74 -14.83
CA ALA A 68 5.94 -11.56 -14.24
C ALA A 68 5.39 -12.72 -13.39
N ILE A 69 4.32 -12.48 -12.63
CA ILE A 69 3.66 -13.50 -11.80
C ILE A 69 2.77 -14.42 -12.64
N GLY A 70 2.04 -13.83 -13.59
CA GLY A 70 1.01 -14.51 -14.38
C GLY A 70 -0.27 -14.82 -13.61
N GLY A 71 -1.08 -15.73 -14.15
CA GLY A 71 -2.34 -16.17 -13.54
C GLY A 71 -3.51 -15.20 -13.75
N ARG A 72 -4.49 -15.24 -12.83
CA ARG A 72 -5.69 -14.40 -12.84
C ARG A 72 -5.74 -13.57 -11.55
N PRO A 73 -5.08 -12.40 -11.51
CA PRO A 73 -5.19 -11.50 -10.37
C PRO A 73 -6.63 -11.02 -10.19
N GLN A 74 -6.97 -10.69 -8.95
CA GLN A 74 -8.27 -10.16 -8.56
C GLN A 74 -8.06 -8.76 -8.01
N SER A 75 -8.73 -7.78 -8.58
CA SER A 75 -8.79 -6.42 -8.05
C SER A 75 -10.05 -6.23 -7.22
N ASN A 76 -9.97 -5.39 -6.18
CA ASN A 76 -11.17 -4.88 -5.53
C ASN A 76 -11.87 -3.82 -6.42
N ASP A 77 -13.07 -3.40 -6.02
CA ASP A 77 -13.89 -2.45 -6.79
C ASP A 77 -13.20 -1.09 -6.99
N SER A 78 -12.46 -0.64 -5.98
CA SER A 78 -11.68 0.61 -6.02
C SER A 78 -10.43 0.53 -6.90
N ARG A 79 -10.03 -0.67 -7.32
CA ARG A 79 -8.82 -0.97 -8.10
C ARG A 79 -7.51 -0.52 -7.44
N ASP A 80 -7.55 -0.22 -6.15
CA ASP A 80 -6.39 0.17 -5.35
C ASP A 80 -5.73 -1.04 -4.66
N TYR A 81 -6.31 -2.23 -4.81
CA TYR A 81 -5.76 -3.46 -4.27
C TYR A 81 -5.90 -4.62 -5.25
N VAL A 82 -4.78 -5.30 -5.52
CA VAL A 82 -4.70 -6.49 -6.37
C VAL A 82 -4.19 -7.66 -5.53
N GLN A 83 -4.84 -8.81 -5.65
CA GLN A 83 -4.43 -10.04 -4.96
C GLN A 83 -4.48 -11.26 -5.88
N PHE A 84 -3.90 -12.35 -5.40
CA PHE A 84 -3.85 -13.61 -6.13
C PHE A 84 -4.50 -14.71 -5.29
N ALA A 85 -5.48 -15.43 -5.84
CA ALA A 85 -6.20 -16.47 -5.10
C ALA A 85 -5.28 -17.59 -4.55
N ALA A 86 -4.21 -17.90 -5.30
CA ALA A 86 -3.29 -18.99 -4.97
C ALA A 86 -2.05 -18.54 -4.17
N MET A 87 -1.91 -17.26 -3.84
CA MET A 87 -0.73 -16.73 -3.15
C MET A 87 -1.15 -15.84 -1.98
N PRO A 88 -0.44 -15.90 -0.84
CA PRO A 88 -0.65 -14.98 0.26
C PRO A 88 0.03 -13.63 -0.04
N LEU A 89 -0.30 -13.06 -1.19
CA LEU A 89 0.28 -11.84 -1.76
C LEU A 89 -0.85 -10.91 -2.22
N GLY A 90 -0.78 -9.68 -1.75
CA GLY A 90 -1.54 -8.54 -2.22
C GLY A 90 -0.63 -7.37 -2.56
N VAL A 91 -1.08 -6.51 -3.45
CA VAL A 91 -0.34 -5.37 -3.98
C VAL A 91 -1.27 -4.17 -3.90
N ASP A 92 -0.82 -3.13 -3.20
CA ASP A 92 -1.53 -1.86 -3.17
C ASP A 92 -1.10 -1.03 -4.38
N VAL A 93 -2.08 -0.45 -5.05
CA VAL A 93 -1.95 0.22 -6.35
C VAL A 93 -2.55 1.62 -6.24
N ASP A 94 -1.88 2.64 -6.76
CA ASP A 94 -2.53 3.94 -6.95
C ASP A 94 -3.56 3.81 -8.10
N PRO A 95 -4.86 4.01 -7.85
CA PRO A 95 -5.91 3.72 -8.83
C PRO A 95 -5.91 4.65 -10.05
N ASP A 96 -5.24 5.80 -9.96
CA ASP A 96 -5.16 6.78 -11.05
C ASP A 96 -4.01 6.46 -12.01
N THR A 97 -2.91 5.95 -11.48
CA THR A 97 -1.66 5.72 -12.22
C THR A 97 -1.35 4.24 -12.44
N SER A 98 -2.07 3.36 -11.75
CA SER A 98 -1.78 1.92 -11.66
C SER A 98 -0.35 1.61 -11.19
N ALA A 99 0.28 2.54 -10.47
CA ALA A 99 1.60 2.36 -9.90
C ALA A 99 1.54 1.52 -8.62
N ILE A 100 2.52 0.63 -8.43
CA ILE A 100 2.70 -0.11 -7.18
C ILE A 100 3.06 0.89 -6.08
N VAL A 101 2.29 0.92 -5.00
CA VAL A 101 2.53 1.79 -3.83
C VAL A 101 2.67 1.02 -2.53
N GLY A 102 2.34 -0.27 -2.55
CA GLY A 102 2.48 -1.12 -1.38
C GLY A 102 2.34 -2.60 -1.67
N LEU A 103 2.55 -3.37 -0.62
CA LEU A 103 2.69 -4.81 -0.65
C LEU A 103 2.16 -5.41 0.66
N ASN A 104 1.35 -6.45 0.50
CA ASN A 104 0.79 -7.25 1.59
C ASN A 104 1.25 -8.70 1.42
N ILE A 105 2.12 -9.20 2.30
CA ILE A 105 2.57 -10.60 2.30
C ILE A 105 2.09 -11.27 3.57
N ALA A 106 1.62 -12.50 3.46
CA ALA A 106 1.24 -13.32 4.62
C ALA A 106 1.78 -14.74 4.55
N ALA A 107 1.72 -15.47 5.66
CA ALA A 107 2.08 -16.88 5.74
C ALA A 107 1.05 -17.78 5.03
N SER A 108 -0.22 -17.37 5.00
CA SER A 108 -1.30 -18.08 4.32
C SER A 108 -2.33 -17.11 3.74
N LYS A 109 -3.19 -17.59 2.82
CA LYS A 109 -4.24 -16.74 2.24
C LYS A 109 -5.25 -16.27 3.29
N ALA A 110 -5.60 -17.13 4.24
CA ALA A 110 -6.47 -16.77 5.36
C ALA A 110 -5.84 -15.68 6.24
N ASP A 111 -4.52 -15.73 6.45
CA ASP A 111 -3.81 -14.68 7.17
C ASP A 111 -3.84 -13.36 6.41
N LEU A 112 -3.66 -13.37 5.08
CA LEU A 112 -3.78 -12.17 4.24
C LEU A 112 -5.18 -11.55 4.36
N ASP A 113 -6.22 -12.37 4.25
CA ASP A 113 -7.62 -11.90 4.23
C ASP A 113 -8.10 -11.34 5.56
N SER A 114 -7.49 -11.79 6.67
CA SER A 114 -7.81 -11.31 8.02
C SER A 114 -6.97 -10.11 8.47
N PHE A 115 -5.93 -9.73 7.72
CA PHE A 115 -4.98 -8.71 8.15
C PHE A 115 -5.36 -7.34 7.62
N GLY A 116 -5.91 -6.51 8.50
CA GLY A 116 -6.17 -5.11 8.25
C GLY A 116 -5.29 -4.21 9.11
N LEU A 117 -4.87 -3.08 8.55
CA LEU A 117 -4.26 -2.00 9.33
C LEU A 117 -5.32 -1.01 9.75
N PRO A 118 -5.24 -0.44 10.97
CA PRO A 118 -5.82 0.87 11.20
C PRO A 118 -5.05 1.87 10.33
N GLY A 119 -5.56 2.12 9.12
CA GLY A 119 -4.93 3.01 8.15
C GLY A 119 -4.91 4.46 8.64
N LEU A 120 -3.91 5.22 8.18
CA LEU A 120 -3.96 6.67 8.25
C LEU A 120 -5.14 7.10 7.37
N GLN A 121 -6.20 7.64 7.98
CA GLN A 121 -7.36 8.07 7.20
C GLN A 121 -7.04 9.43 6.53
N LEU A 122 -6.32 9.37 5.42
CA LEU A 122 -6.11 10.48 4.51
C LEU A 122 -6.95 10.27 3.27
N ARG A 123 -7.56 11.34 2.77
CA ARG A 123 -8.39 11.27 1.56
C ARG A 123 -7.70 12.04 0.44
N LYS A 124 -7.45 11.36 -0.68
CA LYS A 124 -7.11 12.00 -1.95
C LYS A 124 -8.40 12.53 -2.57
N ASP A 125 -8.45 13.83 -2.84
CA ASP A 125 -9.56 14.45 -3.55
C ASP A 125 -9.48 14.09 -5.04
N ALA A 126 -10.57 13.54 -5.59
CA ALA A 126 -10.58 13.01 -6.96
C ALA A 126 -10.46 14.11 -8.03
N ASN A 127 -10.80 15.36 -7.72
CA ASN A 127 -10.77 16.45 -8.70
C ASN A 127 -9.40 17.14 -8.75
N SER A 128 -8.78 17.33 -7.59
CA SER A 128 -7.51 18.05 -7.45
C SER A 128 -6.29 17.13 -7.34
N GLY A 129 -6.48 15.84 -7.05
CA GLY A 129 -5.40 14.91 -6.75
C GLY A 129 -4.66 15.20 -5.44
N LEU A 130 -5.15 16.15 -4.64
CA LEU A 130 -4.54 16.56 -3.38
C LEU A 130 -4.99 15.67 -2.24
N VAL A 131 -4.04 15.31 -1.38
CA VAL A 131 -4.28 14.58 -0.14
C VAL A 131 -4.55 15.58 0.98
N ASN A 132 -5.64 15.33 1.70
CA ASN A 132 -6.09 16.16 2.81
C ASN A 132 -6.22 15.32 4.10
N GLY A 133 -6.05 15.98 5.25
CA GLY A 133 -6.29 15.39 6.55
C GLY A 133 -7.78 15.29 6.81
N ILE A 134 -8.23 14.18 7.38
CA ILE A 134 -9.60 14.08 7.89
C ILE A 134 -9.66 14.85 9.22
N ARG A 135 -10.70 15.69 9.38
CA ARG A 135 -11.03 16.35 10.65
C ARG A 135 -11.76 15.39 11.58
#